data_AF-A0A5N6RBC7-F1
#
_entry.id   AF-A0A5N6RBC7-F1
#
_cell.length_a   1.000
_cell.length_b   1.000
_cell.length_c   1.000
_cell.angle_alpha   90.00
_cell.angle_beta   90.00
_cell.angle_gamma   90.00
#
_symmetry.space_group_name_H-M   'P 1'
#
loop_
_entity.id
_entity.type
_entity.pdbx_description
1 polymer ?
#
loop_
_entity_poly.entity_id
_entity_poly.type
_entity_poly.pdbx_seq_one_letter_code
_entity_poly.pdbx_strand_id
1 'polypeptide(L)'
;MKDDLCDHVWEFHFNKGAPEYWRNLDPFWKGTGPPMRRYFHPDGSQSADPGDKVWGGHECCYLTFTSIVGEDKIREHYVRINRWPRLSVSRKQDWSWELSNHLYSYSSIPDADKEGGTGPLYGVM
;
A
#
# COMPACT_ATOMS: atom_id res chain seq x y z
N MET A 1 4.02 -10.08 8.13
CA MET A 1 3.71 -8.66 7.92
C MET A 1 4.78 -7.88 7.18
N LYS A 2 6.05 -7.84 7.63
CA LYS A 2 7.08 -7.21 6.76
C LYS A 2 7.22 -8.03 5.47
N ASP A 3 7.16 -9.35 5.60
CA ASP A 3 7.10 -10.30 4.48
C ASP A 3 5.83 -10.08 3.66
N ASP A 4 4.63 -10.08 4.27
CA ASP A 4 3.37 -9.76 3.57
C ASP A 4 3.39 -8.43 2.80
N LEU A 5 4.07 -7.39 3.32
CA LEU A 5 4.21 -6.12 2.58
C LEU A 5 5.07 -6.30 1.33
N CYS A 6 6.15 -7.09 1.42
CA CYS A 6 7.12 -7.30 0.35
C CYS A 6 6.65 -8.33 -0.69
N ASP A 7 5.77 -9.25 -0.32
CA ASP A 7 5.29 -10.33 -1.19
C ASP A 7 4.27 -9.86 -2.24
N HIS A 8 3.66 -8.69 -2.00
CA HIS A 8 2.63 -8.12 -2.87
C HIS A 8 3.12 -6.89 -3.63
N VAL A 9 2.57 -6.72 -4.83
CA VAL A 9 2.63 -5.44 -5.54
C VAL A 9 1.46 -4.59 -5.06
N TRP A 10 1.71 -3.30 -4.81
CA TRP A 10 0.69 -2.41 -4.26
C TRP A 10 0.32 -1.32 -5.27
N GLU A 11 -0.97 -1.15 -5.51
CA GLU A 11 -1.51 0.01 -6.21
C GLU A 11 -1.65 1.18 -5.24
N PHE A 12 -1.06 2.31 -5.60
CA PHE A 12 -1.06 3.55 -4.85
C PHE A 12 -1.92 4.60 -5.55
N HIS A 13 -2.73 5.29 -4.75
CA HIS A 13 -3.43 6.50 -5.17
C HIS A 13 -3.61 7.47 -4.00
N PHE A 14 -3.78 8.74 -4.32
CA PHE A 14 -4.18 9.75 -3.34
C PHE A 14 -5.68 9.64 -3.06
N ASN A 15 -6.09 9.99 -1.85
CA ASN A 15 -7.49 10.08 -1.46
C ASN A 15 -8.03 11.49 -1.69
N LYS A 16 -9.35 11.65 -1.59
CA LYS A 16 -10.01 12.95 -1.81
C LYS A 16 -9.49 14.06 -0.87
N GLY A 17 -8.95 13.68 0.30
CA GLY A 17 -8.33 14.60 1.25
C GLY A 17 -6.96 15.14 0.83
N ALA A 18 -6.32 14.58 -0.20
CA ALA A 18 -5.04 15.09 -0.69
C ALA A 18 -5.20 16.44 -1.43
N PRO A 19 -4.19 17.32 -1.36
CA PRO A 19 -4.14 18.55 -2.15
C PRO A 19 -4.37 18.28 -3.63
N GLU A 20 -5.06 19.20 -4.30
CA GLU A 20 -5.43 19.07 -5.72
C GLU A 20 -4.23 18.85 -6.62
N TYR A 21 -3.11 19.52 -6.35
CA TYR A 21 -1.86 19.32 -7.07
C TYR A 21 -1.46 17.83 -7.16
N TRP A 22 -1.49 17.11 -6.04
CA TRP A 22 -1.12 15.70 -5.99
C TRP A 22 -2.14 14.82 -6.71
N ARG A 23 -3.44 15.10 -6.54
CA ARG A 23 -4.51 14.39 -7.28
C ARG A 23 -4.40 14.61 -8.79
N ASN A 24 -3.93 15.78 -9.24
CA ASN A 24 -3.71 16.08 -10.66
C ASN A 24 -2.47 15.38 -11.27
N LEU A 25 -1.61 14.79 -10.45
CA LEU A 25 -0.51 13.93 -10.89
C LEU A 25 -0.88 12.44 -10.89
N ASP A 26 -1.97 12.09 -10.22
CA ASP A 26 -2.41 10.72 -10.00
C ASP A 26 -3.26 10.18 -11.18
N PRO A 27 -2.81 9.13 -11.88
CA PRO A 27 -3.57 8.52 -12.97
C PRO A 27 -4.97 8.05 -12.56
N PHE A 28 -5.17 7.61 -11.31
CA PHE A 28 -6.47 7.18 -10.79
C PHE A 28 -7.51 8.30 -10.86
N TRP A 29 -7.13 9.51 -10.43
CA TRP A 29 -8.02 10.68 -10.46
C TRP A 29 -8.20 11.24 -11.85
N LYS A 30 -7.18 11.16 -12.69
CA LYS A 30 -7.25 11.65 -14.06
C LYS A 30 -7.99 10.71 -15.01
N GLY A 31 -8.14 9.44 -14.64
CA GLY A 31 -8.62 8.39 -15.54
C GLY A 31 -7.70 8.17 -16.74
N THR A 32 -6.41 8.52 -16.62
CA THR A 32 -5.45 8.51 -17.74
C THR A 32 -4.61 7.23 -17.84
N GLY A 33 -4.81 6.27 -16.93
CA GLY A 33 -4.02 5.04 -16.92
C GLY A 33 -4.24 4.20 -15.65
N PRO A 34 -3.49 3.08 -15.52
CA PRO A 34 -3.52 2.27 -14.31
C PRO A 34 -3.01 3.06 -13.09
N PRO A 35 -3.42 2.67 -11.87
CA PRO A 35 -2.86 3.22 -10.64
C PRO A 35 -1.33 3.09 -10.60
N MET A 36 -0.68 3.99 -9.88
CA MET A 36 0.76 3.93 -9.66
C MET A 36 1.12 2.68 -8.83
N ARG A 37 2.25 2.04 -9.08
CA ARG A 37 2.68 0.86 -8.31
C ARG A 37 3.79 1.16 -7.33
N ARG A 38 3.76 0.46 -6.20
CA ARG A 38 4.73 0.57 -5.12
C ARG A 38 5.17 -0.82 -4.70
N TYR A 39 6.46 -0.94 -4.42
CA TYR A 39 7.12 -2.18 -4.05
C TYR A 39 7.82 -1.98 -2.72
N PHE A 40 7.47 -2.78 -1.73
CA PHE A 40 8.12 -2.78 -0.43
C PHE A 40 9.25 -3.81 -0.44
N HIS A 41 10.40 -3.45 0.11
CA HIS A 41 11.59 -4.31 0.11
C HIS A 41 11.94 -4.77 1.53
N PRO A 42 12.55 -5.96 1.68
CA PRO A 42 12.89 -6.50 3.00
C PRO A 42 13.84 -5.62 3.82
N ASP A 43 14.68 -4.82 3.15
CA ASP A 43 15.59 -3.85 3.78
C ASP A 43 14.87 -2.64 4.39
N GLY A 44 13.56 -2.51 4.17
CA GLY A 44 12.75 -1.39 4.64
C GLY A 44 12.65 -0.22 3.65
N SER A 45 13.21 -0.36 2.44
CA SER A 45 13.04 0.61 1.36
C SER A 45 11.74 0.38 0.58
N GLN A 46 11.33 1.39 -0.18
CA GLN A 46 10.23 1.31 -1.13
C GLN A 46 10.70 1.83 -2.49
N SER A 47 10.23 1.21 -3.57
CA SER A 47 10.44 1.69 -4.95
C SER A 47 9.11 1.87 -5.69
N ALA A 48 9.18 2.45 -6.89
CA ALA A 48 8.05 2.68 -7.79
C ALA A 48 8.45 2.38 -9.25
N ASP A 49 7.43 2.33 -10.12
CA ASP A 49 7.63 2.16 -11.56
C ASP A 49 8.42 3.34 -12.17
N PRO A 50 9.22 3.08 -13.23
CA PRO A 50 9.84 4.15 -14.01
C PRO A 50 8.80 5.11 -14.58
N GLY A 51 9.06 6.42 -14.48
CA GLY A 51 8.17 7.45 -15.02
C GLY A 51 6.98 7.82 -14.12
N ASP A 52 6.91 7.26 -12.91
CA ASP A 52 5.99 7.75 -11.89
C ASP A 52 6.31 9.22 -11.54
N LYS A 53 5.35 10.11 -11.82
CA LYS A 53 5.51 11.56 -11.66
C LYS A 53 5.40 12.05 -10.22
N VAL A 54 4.83 11.23 -9.34
CA VAL A 54 4.74 11.49 -7.91
C VAL A 54 6.00 10.97 -7.21
N TRP A 55 6.60 9.93 -7.75
CA TRP A 55 7.85 9.35 -7.28
C TRP A 55 9.05 10.22 -7.66
N GLY A 56 9.41 11.15 -6.77
CA GLY A 56 10.51 12.10 -6.98
C GLY A 56 11.93 11.50 -6.94
N GLY A 57 12.08 10.17 -7.06
CA GLY A 57 13.39 9.50 -7.03
C GLY A 57 14.13 9.57 -5.70
N HIS A 58 13.44 9.98 -4.63
CA HIS A 58 13.99 10.00 -3.28
C HIS A 58 13.91 8.62 -2.63
N GLU A 59 14.88 8.32 -1.76
CA GLU A 59 14.81 7.16 -0.87
C GLU A 59 13.55 7.26 -0.01
N CYS A 60 12.67 6.27 -0.15
CA CYS A 60 11.50 6.09 0.71
C CYS A 60 11.73 4.89 1.61
N CYS A 61 11.63 5.10 2.92
CA CYS A 61 11.72 4.04 3.91
C CYS A 61 10.37 3.82 4.56
N TYR A 62 10.05 2.58 4.90
CA TYR A 62 8.85 2.24 5.64
C TYR A 62 9.19 1.53 6.95
N LEU A 63 8.28 1.69 7.91
CA LEU A 63 8.32 1.01 9.19
C LEU A 63 6.95 0.42 9.49
N THR A 64 6.97 -0.78 10.04
CA THR A 64 5.81 -1.44 10.61
C THR A 64 5.84 -1.28 12.12
N PHE A 65 4.73 -0.84 12.70
CA PHE A 65 4.61 -0.69 14.15
C PHE A 65 3.46 -1.53 14.67
N THR A 66 3.76 -2.39 15.64
CA THR A 66 2.76 -3.18 16.37
C THR A 66 3.00 -2.99 17.87
N SER A 67 2.00 -2.48 18.58
CA SER A 67 2.01 -2.35 20.03
C SER A 67 0.93 -3.25 20.62
N ILE A 68 1.33 -4.05 21.60
CA ILE A 68 0.48 -5.02 22.30
C ILE A 68 0.36 -4.55 23.75
N VAL A 69 -0.85 -4.58 24.32
CA VAL A 69 -1.08 -4.23 25.73
C VAL A 69 -1.83 -5.36 26.43
N GLY A 70 -1.26 -5.86 27.53
CA GLY A 70 -1.85 -6.92 28.35
C GLY A 70 -1.76 -8.31 27.69
N GLU A 71 -2.77 -9.15 27.94
CA GLU A 71 -2.94 -10.51 27.37
C GLU A 71 -3.19 -10.46 25.84
N ASP A 72 -2.15 -10.16 25.07
CA ASP A 72 -2.12 -10.26 23.60
C ASP A 72 -3.09 -9.38 22.79
N LYS A 73 -3.70 -8.36 23.43
CA LYS A 73 -4.52 -7.39 22.69
C LYS A 73 -3.64 -6.38 21.96
N ILE A 74 -3.74 -6.39 20.64
CA ILE A 74 -3.13 -5.37 19.78
C ILE A 74 -3.81 -4.03 20.06
N ARG A 75 -3.02 -3.05 20.52
CA ARG A 75 -3.48 -1.68 20.78
C ARG A 75 -3.29 -0.79 19.55
N GLU A 76 -2.14 -0.92 18.88
CA GLU A 76 -1.84 -0.19 17.66
C GLU A 76 -1.16 -1.10 16.66
N HIS A 77 -1.57 -1.02 15.39
CA HIS A 77 -0.94 -1.73 14.29
C HIS A 77 -1.04 -0.87 13.03
N TYR A 78 0.09 -0.37 12.54
CA TYR A 78 0.13 0.54 11.40
C TYR A 78 1.43 0.44 10.61
N VAL A 79 1.36 0.88 9.36
CA VAL A 79 2.53 1.12 8.50
C VAL A 79 2.78 2.61 8.43
N ARG A 80 4.04 3.03 8.40
CA ARG A 80 4.41 4.43 8.18
C ARG A 80 5.47 4.54 7.11
N ILE A 81 5.25 5.41 6.13
CA ILE A 81 6.20 5.73 5.07
C ILE A 81 6.86 7.06 5.40
N ASN A 82 8.18 7.07 5.56
CA ASN A 82 8.95 8.24 5.96
C ASN A 82 8.29 8.96 7.16
N ARG A 83 8.05 10.28 7.04
CA ARG A 83 7.36 11.10 8.04
C ARG A 83 5.88 11.31 7.77
N TRP A 84 5.31 10.66 6.75
CA TRP A 84 3.90 10.79 6.38
C TRP A 84 2.96 10.24 7.48
N PRO A 85 1.66 10.61 7.44
CA PRO A 85 0.69 10.07 8.39
C PRO A 85 0.65 8.54 8.40
N ARG A 86 0.31 7.99 9.56
CA ARG A 86 0.20 6.53 9.77
C ARG A 86 -0.86 5.95 8.83
N LEU A 87 -0.62 4.74 8.34
CA LEU A 87 -1.56 3.97 7.54
C LEU A 87 -2.17 2.87 8.40
N SER A 88 -3.49 2.87 8.50
CA SER A 88 -4.22 1.74 9.05
C SER A 88 -4.09 0.55 8.09
N VAL A 89 -4.00 -0.65 8.65
CA VAL A 89 -3.93 -1.89 7.87
C VAL A 89 -5.26 -2.63 7.99
N SER A 90 -5.85 -2.99 6.86
CA SER A 90 -7.16 -3.65 6.79
C SER A 90 -7.18 -4.69 5.67
N ARG A 91 -8.06 -5.68 5.81
CA ARG A 91 -8.41 -6.62 4.73
C ARG A 91 -9.70 -6.15 4.09
N LYS A 92 -9.74 -6.06 2.75
CA LYS A 92 -10.94 -5.74 1.98
C LYS A 92 -11.81 -6.97 1.76
N GLN A 93 -13.05 -6.76 1.34
CA GLN A 93 -14.03 -7.84 1.08
C GLN A 93 -13.60 -8.78 -0.04
N ASP A 94 -12.84 -8.26 -0.99
CA ASP A 94 -12.23 -9.02 -2.09
C ASP A 94 -10.96 -9.78 -1.65
N TRP A 95 -10.65 -9.80 -0.35
CA TRP A 95 -9.44 -10.39 0.21
C TRP A 95 -8.15 -9.75 -0.27
N SER A 96 -8.16 -8.54 -0.82
CA SER A 96 -6.95 -7.72 -0.95
C SER A 96 -6.60 -7.07 0.39
N TRP A 97 -5.32 -6.78 0.60
CA TRP A 97 -4.88 -5.92 1.70
C TRP A 97 -5.06 -4.45 1.31
N GLU A 98 -5.32 -3.61 2.32
CA GLU A 98 -5.36 -2.17 2.19
C GLU A 98 -4.50 -1.51 3.28
N LEU A 99 -3.73 -0.51 2.87
CA LEU A 99 -3.05 0.42 3.76
C LEU A 99 -3.62 1.80 3.46
N SER A 100 -4.34 2.41 4.39
CA SER A 100 -5.04 3.68 4.09
C SER A 100 -4.99 4.69 5.23
N ASN A 101 -5.04 5.96 4.85
CA ASN A 101 -5.30 7.09 5.73
C ASN A 101 -6.10 8.17 4.98
N HIS A 102 -6.30 9.35 5.58
CA HIS A 102 -7.09 10.42 4.95
C HIS A 102 -6.45 11.03 3.68
N LEU A 103 -5.15 10.82 3.43
CA LEU A 103 -4.41 11.41 2.31
C LEU A 103 -4.16 10.44 1.16
N TYR A 104 -3.86 9.18 1.43
CA TYR A 104 -3.49 8.20 0.40
C TYR A 104 -3.77 6.77 0.83
N SER A 105 -3.85 5.90 -0.16
CA SER A 105 -4.12 4.47 0.02
C SER A 105 -3.18 3.62 -0.83
N TYR A 106 -2.93 2.42 -0.34
CA TYR A 106 -2.35 1.30 -1.07
C TYR A 106 -3.35 0.15 -1.05
N SER A 107 -3.58 -0.51 -2.18
CA SER A 107 -4.30 -1.79 -2.25
C SER A 107 -3.37 -2.86 -2.82
N SER A 108 -3.33 -4.05 -2.21
CA SER A 108 -2.56 -5.15 -2.80
C SER A 108 -3.21 -5.60 -4.10
N ILE A 109 -2.39 -5.80 -5.13
CA ILE A 109 -2.85 -6.46 -6.35
C ILE A 109 -3.09 -7.93 -6.02
N PRO A 110 -4.26 -8.49 -6.36
CA PRO A 110 -4.51 -9.92 -6.19
C PRO A 110 -3.44 -10.78 -6.84
N ASP A 111 -2.95 -11.75 -6.10
CA ASP A 111 -1.89 -12.68 -6.45
C ASP A 111 -2.20 -14.08 -5.89
N ALA A 112 -3.45 -14.51 -6.10
CA ALA A 112 -4.01 -15.75 -5.57
C ALA A 112 -3.27 -17.03 -6.02
N ASP A 113 -2.46 -16.92 -7.06
CA ASP A 113 -1.59 -17.97 -7.58
C ASP A 113 -0.32 -18.20 -6.74
N LYS A 114 0.04 -17.27 -5.85
CA LYS A 114 1.17 -17.42 -4.92
C LYS A 114 0.76 -18.12 -3.63
N GLU A 115 1.68 -18.89 -3.06
CA GLU A 115 1.53 -19.42 -1.71
C GLU A 115 1.42 -18.26 -0.71
N GLY A 116 0.30 -18.18 0.03
CA GLY A 116 0.01 -17.05 0.93
C GLY A 116 -0.51 -15.77 0.24
N GLY A 117 -0.85 -15.84 -1.05
CA GLY A 117 -1.33 -14.71 -1.85
C GLY A 117 -2.66 -14.08 -1.43
N THR A 118 -3.04 -13.01 -2.12
CA THR A 118 -4.26 -12.22 -1.90
C THR A 118 -5.27 -12.32 -3.03
N GLY A 119 -6.55 -12.17 -2.69
CA GLY A 119 -7.65 -12.24 -3.65
C GLY A 119 -8.19 -13.66 -3.89
N PRO A 120 -9.33 -13.78 -4.58
CA PRO A 120 -9.92 -15.07 -4.91
C PRO A 120 -9.07 -15.80 -5.96
N LEU A 121 -8.90 -17.11 -5.82
CA LEU A 121 -8.49 -17.99 -6.92
C LEU A 121 -9.58 -17.91 -7.99
N TYR A 122 -9.40 -17.06 -9.00
CA TYR A 122 -10.23 -17.15 -10.19
C TYR A 122 -9.87 -18.46 -10.87
N GLY A 123 -10.66 -19.50 -10.59
CA GLY A 123 -10.60 -20.75 -11.35
C GLY A 123 -10.76 -20.41 -12.82
N VAL A 124 -9.71 -20.71 -13.59
CA VAL A 124 -9.77 -20.66 -15.05
C VAL A 124 -10.93 -21.58 -15.45
N MET A 125 -12.00 -20.99 -16.00
CA MET A 125 -13.04 -21.76 -16.69
C MET A 125 -12.47 -22.38 -17.96
#